data_AF-A0A1T1BNL4-F1
#
_entry.id   AF-A0A1T1BNL4-F1
#
_cell.length_a   1.000
_cell.length_b   1.000
_cell.length_c   1.000
_cell.angle_alpha   90.00
_cell.angle_beta   90.00
_cell.angle_gamma   90.00
#
_symmetry.space_group_name_H-M   'P 1'
#
loop_
_entity.id
_entity.type
_entity.pdbx_description
1 polymer ?
#
loop_
_entity_poly.entity_id
_entity_poly.type
_entity_poly.pdbx_seq_one_letter_code
_entity_poly.pdbx_strand_id
1 'polypeptide(L)'
;MNKLIKLNLTGVILFLTSCSSSMSPIQVHNTLPSLTKSKYILQSEIEKNNCKYLTKNRSYTAPIGLLTKNDLKNGARGIDEWVILDGGNAYVLRNYKWVNIDNEVTTQLYLEFDTLLCE
;
A
#
# COMPACT_ATOMS: atom_id res chain seq x y z
N MET A 1 61.06 1.82 18.55
CA MET A 1 60.04 2.62 17.84
C MET A 1 58.86 1.71 17.49
N ASN A 2 57.89 1.56 18.40
CA ASN A 2 56.71 0.72 18.14
C ASN A 2 55.54 1.63 17.79
N LYS A 3 55.08 1.52 16.54
CA LYS A 3 53.96 2.28 15.97
C LYS A 3 52.68 1.91 16.71
N LEU A 4 52.11 2.88 17.43
CA LEU A 4 50.73 2.84 17.90
C LEU A 4 49.81 2.83 16.67
N ILE A 5 49.12 1.71 16.49
CA ILE A 5 48.05 1.54 15.50
C ILE A 5 46.89 2.44 15.94
N LYS A 6 46.66 3.53 15.19
CA LYS A 6 45.46 4.37 15.35
C LYS A 6 44.25 3.57 14.87
N LEU A 7 43.50 2.98 15.80
CA LEU A 7 42.19 2.41 15.51
C LEU A 7 41.21 3.56 15.25
N ASN A 8 40.97 3.87 13.98
CA ASN A 8 39.90 4.78 13.59
C ASN A 8 38.58 4.02 13.72
N LEU A 9 37.88 4.20 14.84
CA LEU A 9 36.57 3.61 15.10
C LEU A 9 35.52 4.43 14.32
N THR A 10 35.44 4.25 12.99
CA THR A 10 34.30 4.74 12.21
C THR A 10 33.09 3.89 12.56
N GLY A 11 32.31 4.38 13.52
CA GLY A 11 31.03 3.80 13.91
C GLY A 11 30.09 3.76 12.71
N VAL A 12 29.82 2.55 12.20
CA VAL A 12 28.77 2.31 11.23
C VAL A 12 27.45 2.51 11.96
N ILE A 13 26.79 3.64 11.73
CA ILE A 13 25.40 3.86 12.16
C ILE A 13 24.54 2.96 11.27
N LEU A 14 24.29 1.74 11.74
CA LEU A 14 23.22 0.89 11.23
C LEU A 14 21.91 1.62 11.56
N PHE A 15 21.33 2.30 10.57
CA PHE A 15 19.93 2.71 10.64
C PHE A 15 19.11 1.44 10.82
N LEU A 16 18.71 1.15 12.06
CA LEU A 16 17.72 0.13 12.36
C LEU A 16 16.41 0.58 11.72
N THR A 17 16.17 0.16 10.48
CA THR A 17 14.86 0.27 9.86
C THR A 17 13.92 -0.57 10.71
N SER A 18 13.06 0.07 11.49
CA SER A 18 12.03 -0.61 12.25
C SER A 18 11.18 -1.43 11.27
N CYS A 19 11.12 -2.75 11.49
CA CYS A 19 10.19 -3.63 10.79
C CYS A 19 8.76 -3.25 11.23
N SER A 20 8.17 -2.25 10.60
CA SER A 20 6.77 -1.89 10.83
C SER A 20 5.89 -2.87 10.07
N SER A 21 5.08 -3.63 10.81
CA SER A 21 4.14 -4.64 10.29
C SER A 21 2.93 -4.04 9.56
N SER A 22 2.76 -2.71 9.61
CA SER A 22 1.67 -1.96 8.97
C SER A 22 2.10 -0.54 8.54
N MET A 23 1.23 0.14 7.79
CA MET A 23 1.31 1.56 7.48
C MET A 23 0.20 2.35 8.17
N SER A 24 0.45 3.61 8.49
CA SER A 24 -0.57 4.54 8.99
C SER A 24 -1.54 4.98 7.87
N PRO A 25 -2.72 5.52 8.21
CA PRO A 25 -3.66 6.03 7.21
C PRO A 25 -3.07 7.03 6.22
N ILE A 26 -2.25 7.96 6.70
CA ILE A 26 -1.60 8.96 5.85
C ILE A 26 -0.58 8.30 4.92
N GLN A 27 0.17 7.31 5.41
CA GLN A 27 1.12 6.58 4.58
C GLN A 27 0.43 5.79 3.48
N VAL A 28 -0.67 5.09 3.80
CA VAL A 28 -1.46 4.36 2.80
C VAL A 28 -2.04 5.31 1.76
N HIS A 29 -2.67 6.40 2.23
CA HIS A 29 -3.30 7.38 1.36
C HIS A 29 -2.33 8.05 0.39
N ASN A 30 -1.10 8.33 0.84
CA ASN A 30 -0.09 8.94 -0.02
C ASN A 30 0.63 7.93 -0.91
N THR A 31 0.77 6.67 -0.48
CA THR A 31 1.58 5.67 -1.19
C THR A 31 0.75 4.88 -2.19
N LEU A 32 -0.44 4.41 -1.80
CA LEU A 32 -1.25 3.51 -2.61
C LEU A 32 -1.57 4.09 -4.01
N PRO A 33 -2.00 5.36 -4.15
CA PRO A 33 -2.30 5.94 -5.46
C PRO A 33 -1.10 5.98 -6.40
N SER A 34 0.13 6.06 -5.86
CA SER A 34 1.35 6.03 -6.67
C SER A 34 1.72 4.63 -7.17
N LEU A 35 1.10 3.59 -6.61
CA LEU A 35 1.34 2.19 -6.94
C LEU A 35 0.27 1.60 -7.87
N THR A 36 -0.87 2.28 -8.03
CA THR A 36 -1.95 1.90 -8.94
C THR A 36 -1.80 2.60 -10.29
N LYS A 37 -2.28 1.95 -11.35
CA LYS A 37 -2.50 2.59 -12.66
C LYS A 37 -3.86 3.28 -12.73
N SER A 38 -4.82 2.79 -11.96
CA SER A 38 -6.18 3.34 -11.86
C SER A 38 -6.17 4.66 -11.10
N LYS A 39 -7.05 5.60 -11.48
CA LYS A 39 -7.19 6.89 -10.82
C LYS A 39 -7.76 6.70 -9.41
N TYR A 40 -7.05 7.18 -8.40
CA TYR A 40 -7.60 7.24 -7.05
C TYR A 40 -8.54 8.43 -6.91
N ILE A 41 -9.73 8.19 -6.34
CA ILE A 41 -10.77 9.20 -6.12
C ILE A 41 -11.13 9.24 -4.63
N LEU A 42 -11.16 10.44 -4.04
CA LEU A 42 -11.79 10.63 -2.73
C LEU A 42 -13.31 10.55 -2.86
N GLN A 43 -14.00 10.08 -1.82
CA GLN A 43 -15.45 9.98 -1.85
C GLN A 43 -16.14 11.34 -2.11
N SER A 44 -15.58 12.43 -1.60
CA SER A 44 -16.04 13.80 -1.83
C SER A 44 -15.82 14.31 -3.26
N GLU A 45 -15.00 13.63 -4.05
CA GLU A 45 -14.63 14.04 -5.41
C GLU A 45 -15.42 13.33 -6.50
N ILE A 46 -16.26 12.37 -6.13
CA ILE A 46 -17.01 11.51 -7.07
C ILE A 46 -17.93 12.36 -7.96
N GLU A 47 -18.75 13.24 -7.36
CA GLU A 47 -19.65 14.12 -8.10
C GLU A 47 -18.86 15.14 -8.93
N LYS A 48 -17.76 15.68 -8.38
CA LYS A 48 -16.91 16.67 -9.04
C LYS A 48 -16.22 16.12 -10.29
N ASN A 49 -15.90 14.82 -10.30
CA ASN A 49 -15.19 14.16 -11.41
C ASN A 49 -16.15 13.35 -12.32
N ASN A 50 -17.47 13.59 -12.24
CA ASN A 50 -18.49 12.85 -12.99
C ASN A 50 -18.31 11.32 -12.92
N CYS A 51 -17.91 10.81 -11.75
CA CYS A 51 -17.63 9.39 -11.58
C CYS A 51 -18.92 8.60 -11.31
N LYS A 52 -19.11 7.50 -12.03
CA LYS A 52 -20.16 6.52 -11.79
C LYS A 52 -19.59 5.30 -11.10
N TYR A 53 -20.24 4.84 -10.03
CA TYR A 53 -19.94 3.54 -9.43
C TYR A 53 -20.25 2.40 -10.40
N LEU A 54 -19.31 1.47 -10.55
CA LEU A 54 -19.49 0.23 -11.29
C LEU A 54 -19.79 -0.91 -10.31
N THR A 55 -18.89 -1.14 -9.36
CA THR A 55 -19.05 -2.13 -8.29
C THR A 55 -18.70 -1.51 -6.95
N LYS A 56 -19.48 -1.83 -5.91
CA LYS A 56 -19.23 -1.39 -4.54
C LYS A 56 -18.80 -2.54 -3.64
N ASN A 57 -18.07 -2.22 -2.58
CA ASN A 57 -17.65 -3.13 -1.52
C ASN A 57 -16.84 -4.33 -2.03
N ARG A 58 -15.93 -4.11 -3.00
CA ARG A 58 -14.97 -5.15 -3.37
C ARG A 58 -14.04 -5.40 -2.21
N SER A 59 -13.87 -6.65 -1.84
CA SER A 59 -12.86 -7.09 -0.88
C SER A 59 -11.75 -7.80 -1.62
N TYR A 60 -10.50 -7.45 -1.31
CA TYR A 60 -9.33 -8.08 -1.88
C TYR A 60 -8.29 -8.34 -0.79
N THR A 61 -7.85 -9.60 -0.72
CA THR A 61 -6.76 -10.02 0.14
C THR A 61 -5.48 -10.05 -0.68
N ALA A 62 -4.57 -9.13 -0.42
CA ALA A 62 -3.32 -9.04 -1.15
C ALA A 62 -2.41 -10.24 -0.81
N PRO A 63 -1.72 -10.80 -1.82
CA PRO A 63 -0.62 -11.73 -1.57
C PRO A 63 0.42 -11.12 -0.62
N ILE A 64 0.87 -11.92 0.35
CA ILE A 64 1.87 -11.54 1.34
C ILE A 64 3.19 -11.22 0.64
N GLY A 65 3.74 -10.04 0.93
CA GLY A 65 5.07 -9.62 0.53
C GLY A 65 6.07 -9.75 1.68
N LEU A 66 7.36 -9.58 1.35
CA LEU A 66 8.43 -9.58 2.35
C LEU A 66 8.43 -8.33 3.24
N LEU A 67 7.80 -7.25 2.78
CA LEU A 67 7.69 -5.95 3.45
C LEU A 67 6.28 -5.40 3.27
N THR A 68 5.82 -4.57 4.20
CA THR A 68 4.52 -3.89 4.15
C THR A 68 4.28 -3.10 2.85
N LYS A 69 5.34 -2.53 2.28
CA LYS A 69 5.27 -1.84 0.97
C LYS A 69 5.00 -2.82 -0.18
N ASN A 70 5.50 -4.05 -0.09
CA ASN A 70 5.24 -5.09 -1.07
C ASN A 70 3.79 -5.57 -0.99
N ASP A 71 3.22 -5.69 0.21
CA ASP A 71 1.77 -5.96 0.36
C ASP A 71 0.95 -4.88 -0.32
N LEU A 72 1.29 -3.60 -0.11
CA LEU A 72 0.57 -2.49 -0.72
C LEU A 72 0.72 -2.49 -2.24
N LYS A 73 1.90 -2.86 -2.78
CA LYS A 73 2.11 -3.04 -4.22
C LYS A 73 1.27 -4.19 -4.79
N ASN A 74 1.17 -5.29 -4.07
CA ASN A 74 0.32 -6.42 -4.44
C ASN A 74 -1.18 -6.05 -4.38
N GLY A 75 -1.56 -5.25 -3.38
CA GLY A 75 -2.87 -4.62 -3.22
C GLY A 75 -3.24 -3.71 -4.39
N ALA A 76 -2.33 -2.81 -4.76
CA ALA A 76 -2.49 -1.89 -5.87
C ALA A 76 -2.71 -2.62 -7.21
N ARG A 77 -1.93 -3.68 -7.46
CA ARG A 77 -2.14 -4.54 -8.63
C ARG A 77 -3.53 -5.19 -8.63
N GLY A 78 -3.97 -5.71 -7.48
CA GLY A 78 -5.31 -6.31 -7.37
C GLY A 78 -6.43 -5.29 -7.61
N ILE A 79 -6.28 -4.05 -7.13
CA ILE A 79 -7.20 -2.95 -7.46
C ILE A 79 -7.23 -2.73 -8.98
N ASP A 80 -6.07 -2.59 -9.63
CA ASP A 80 -6.01 -2.35 -11.08
C ASP A 80 -6.66 -3.48 -11.88
N GLU A 81 -6.41 -4.74 -11.51
CA GLU A 81 -7.03 -5.91 -12.13
C GLU A 81 -8.57 -5.85 -12.00
N TRP A 82 -9.08 -5.54 -10.81
CA TRP A 82 -10.53 -5.44 -10.60
C TRP A 82 -11.16 -4.23 -11.29
N VAL A 83 -10.49 -3.07 -11.31
CA VAL A 83 -10.95 -1.89 -12.05
C VAL A 83 -11.07 -2.21 -13.54
N ILE A 84 -10.08 -2.89 -14.12
CA ILE A 84 -10.11 -3.32 -15.52
C ILE A 84 -11.23 -4.33 -15.77
N LEU A 85 -11.37 -5.35 -14.91
CA LEU A 85 -12.41 -6.37 -15.03
C LEU A 85 -13.82 -5.78 -14.96
N ASP A 86 -14.01 -4.72 -14.19
CA ASP A 86 -15.29 -4.00 -14.09
C ASP A 86 -15.54 -3.04 -15.26
N GLY A 87 -14.55 -2.80 -16.12
CA GLY A 87 -14.63 -1.81 -17.19
C GLY A 87 -14.50 -0.36 -16.70
N GLY A 88 -13.84 -0.16 -15.55
CA GLY A 88 -13.59 1.16 -14.96
C GLY A 88 -12.21 1.71 -15.27
N ASN A 89 -11.95 2.91 -14.73
CA ASN A 89 -10.65 3.57 -14.79
C ASN A 89 -10.22 4.18 -13.44
N ALA A 90 -11.06 4.05 -12.40
CA ALA A 90 -10.87 4.68 -11.12
C ALA A 90 -11.33 3.80 -9.96
N TYR A 91 -10.88 4.12 -8.76
CA TYR A 91 -11.27 3.44 -7.53
C TYR A 91 -11.38 4.41 -6.34
N VAL A 92 -12.18 4.02 -5.35
CA VAL A 92 -12.26 4.66 -4.03
C VAL A 92 -11.85 3.64 -2.98
N LEU A 93 -10.80 3.93 -2.22
CA LEU A 93 -10.43 3.10 -1.07
C LEU A 93 -11.42 3.37 0.07
N ARG A 94 -12.12 2.32 0.51
CA ARG A 94 -13.12 2.38 1.59
C ARG A 94 -12.50 2.03 2.94
N ASN A 95 -11.72 0.95 2.97
CA ASN A 95 -11.08 0.47 4.18
C ASN A 95 -9.83 -0.34 3.82
N TYR A 96 -8.95 -0.51 4.81
CA TYR A 96 -7.83 -1.42 4.71
C TYR A 96 -7.43 -1.92 6.11
N LYS A 97 -6.84 -3.11 6.18
CA LYS A 97 -6.24 -3.62 7.42
C LYS A 97 -5.08 -4.56 7.12
N TRP A 98 -4.04 -4.47 7.93
CA TRP A 98 -3.03 -5.53 8.04
C TRP A 98 -3.43 -6.47 9.17
N VAL A 99 -3.40 -7.77 8.89
CA VAL A 99 -3.68 -8.83 9.86
C VAL A 99 -2.44 -9.70 10.00
N ASN A 100 -2.01 -9.96 11.23
CA ASN A 100 -0.89 -10.88 11.50
C ASN A 100 -1.34 -12.32 11.27
N ILE A 101 -0.55 -13.11 10.52
CA ILE A 101 -0.91 -14.50 10.16
C ILE A 101 -0.08 -15.54 10.92
N ASP A 102 1.09 -15.16 11.42
CA ASP A 102 1.94 -16.00 12.28
C ASP A 102 2.82 -15.10 13.18
N ASN A 103 3.31 -15.65 14.30
CA ASN A 103 4.17 -15.09 15.37
C ASN A 103 4.79 -13.69 15.13
N GLU A 104 3.93 -12.69 14.97
CA GLU A 104 4.14 -11.24 14.84
C GLU A 104 4.96 -10.72 13.64
N VAL A 105 5.64 -11.58 12.86
CA VAL A 105 6.52 -11.10 11.77
C VAL A 105 5.79 -10.95 10.43
N THR A 106 4.80 -11.79 10.15
CA THR A 106 4.14 -11.84 8.83
C THR A 106 2.75 -11.24 8.88
N THR A 107 2.50 -10.24 8.03
CA THR A 107 1.20 -9.60 7.89
C THR A 107 0.60 -9.81 6.52
N GLN A 108 -0.73 -9.73 6.44
CA GLN A 108 -1.47 -9.77 5.20
C GLN A 108 -2.39 -8.56 5.11
N LEU A 109 -2.35 -7.89 3.97
CA LEU A 109 -3.16 -6.73 3.68
C LEU A 109 -4.52 -7.15 3.10
N TYR A 110 -5.58 -6.62 3.71
CA TYR A 110 -6.95 -6.66 3.21
C TYR A 110 -7.35 -5.26 2.77
N LEU A 111 -7.97 -5.16 1.60
CA LEU A 111 -8.45 -3.92 1.01
C LEU A 111 -9.94 -4.02 0.75
N GLU A 112 -10.67 -2.95 1.07
CA GLU A 112 -12.04 -2.75 0.65
C GLU A 112 -12.10 -1.49 -0.22
N PHE A 113 -12.66 -1.60 -1.41
CA PHE A 113 -12.72 -0.50 -2.36
C PHE A 113 -13.92 -0.61 -3.28
N ASP A 114 -14.26 0.52 -3.88
CA ASP A 114 -15.26 0.62 -4.95
C ASP A 114 -14.55 0.88 -6.28
N THR A 115 -15.11 0.39 -7.38
CA THR A 115 -14.64 0.67 -8.74
C THR A 115 -15.56 1.68 -9.42
N LEU A 116 -14.96 2.57 -10.20
CA LEU A 116 -15.65 3.65 -10.85
C LEU A 116 -15.22 3.79 -12.31
N LEU A 117 -16.14 4.33 -13.09
CA LEU A 117 -15.84 4.93 -14.38
C LEU A 117 -16.01 6.44 -14.24
N CYS A 118 -14.92 7.18 -14.43
CA CYS A 118 -14.91 8.65 -14.44
C CYS A 118 -14.62 9.15 -15.85
N GLU A 119 -15.11 10.36 -16.14
CA GLU A 119 -14.84 11.09 -17.38
C GLU A 119 -13.47 11.80 -17.36
#